data_AF-A0A7J8KGY5-F1
#
_entry.id   AF-A0A7J8KGY5-F1
#
_cell.length_a   1.000
_cell.length_b   1.000
_cell.length_c   1.000
_cell.angle_alpha   90.00
_cell.angle_beta   90.00
_cell.angle_gamma   90.00
#
_symmetry.space_group_name_H-M   'P 1'
#
loop_
_entity.id
_entity.type
_entity.pdbx_description
1 polymer ?
#
loop_
_entity_poly.entity_id
_entity_poly.type
_entity_poly.pdbx_seq_one_letter_code
_entity_poly.pdbx_strand_id
1 'polypeptide(L)'
;MVIQGHLIQISRDLLPTAWVHGDPRKVVFPTDSEGHFCGQKGTPTENKSILFYFNLFSCTSPSVMVNLQCPTTQICVSKCPEKFLTYVGTQFPYRKDKGSWTYFSQFCKSSFAKPEKTLSQMIMDDDCPTVIFPSRPLLQRCFPDFSFVNGTLTVGNKTVFEDGKGSTRNATELRAAAKYVCKILISSFGASHYCI
;
A
#
# COMPACT_ATOMS: atom_id res chain seq x y z
N MET A 1 55.57 -39.28 17.36
CA MET A 1 54.65 -40.32 17.84
C MET A 1 53.25 -39.90 17.46
N VAL A 2 52.61 -40.74 16.66
CA VAL A 2 51.30 -40.55 16.00
C VAL A 2 50.21 -40.28 17.02
N ILE A 3 49.31 -39.32 16.76
CA ILE A 3 47.86 -39.55 16.85
C ILE A 3 47.15 -38.78 15.74
N GLN A 4 46.47 -39.53 14.86
CA GLN A 4 45.61 -39.10 13.76
C GLN A 4 44.31 -38.46 14.26
N GLY A 5 43.66 -37.66 13.39
CA GLY A 5 42.22 -37.46 13.46
C GLY A 5 41.75 -36.09 12.97
N HIS A 6 41.64 -35.92 11.64
CA HIS A 6 40.88 -34.82 11.05
C HIS A 6 39.41 -34.90 11.49
N LEU A 7 38.99 -33.97 12.35
CA LEU A 7 37.59 -33.59 12.49
C LEU A 7 37.44 -32.20 11.87
N ILE A 8 36.72 -32.14 10.75
CA ILE A 8 36.39 -30.92 10.04
C ILE A 8 35.59 -30.02 11.01
N GLN A 9 36.23 -28.97 11.50
CA GLN A 9 35.57 -27.88 12.22
C GLN A 9 34.63 -27.21 11.22
N ILE A 10 33.34 -27.57 11.25
CA ILE A 10 32.30 -26.78 10.60
C ILE A 10 32.21 -25.50 11.40
N SER A 11 32.96 -24.50 10.96
CA SER A 11 32.90 -23.12 11.42
C SER A 11 31.44 -22.67 11.38
N ARG A 12 30.85 -22.50 12.56
CA ARG A 12 29.65 -21.70 12.78
C ARG A 12 29.99 -20.26 12.42
N ASP A 13 29.89 -19.86 11.16
CA ASP A 13 29.81 -18.46 10.79
C ASP A 13 29.20 -18.31 9.41
N LEU A 14 28.44 -17.22 9.24
CA LEU A 14 27.67 -16.80 8.06
C LEU A 14 26.22 -17.32 7.98
N LEU A 15 25.46 -17.13 9.06
CA LEU A 15 24.10 -16.60 8.88
C LEU A 15 24.27 -15.20 8.25
N PRO A 16 23.70 -14.92 7.06
CA PRO A 16 23.84 -13.61 6.43
C PRO A 16 23.35 -12.51 7.38
N THR A 17 24.26 -11.61 7.72
CA THR A 17 24.09 -10.46 8.64
C THR A 17 22.93 -9.53 8.28
N ALA A 18 22.32 -9.69 7.10
CA ALA A 18 21.08 -9.02 6.72
C ALA A 18 19.88 -9.39 7.62
N TRP A 19 19.90 -10.56 8.27
CA TRP A 19 18.83 -11.00 9.18
C TRP A 19 18.94 -10.43 10.60
N VAL A 20 20.10 -9.91 11.00
CA VAL A 20 20.40 -9.59 12.41
C VAL A 20 19.77 -8.26 12.85
N HIS A 21 19.42 -7.38 11.90
CA HIS A 21 18.82 -6.06 12.18
C HIS A 21 17.39 -5.88 11.64
N GLY A 22 16.85 -6.88 10.93
CA GLY A 22 15.49 -6.86 10.42
C GLY A 22 14.52 -7.46 11.43
N ASP A 23 13.46 -6.74 11.79
CA ASP A 23 12.36 -7.34 12.55
C ASP A 23 11.72 -8.45 11.68
N PRO A 24 11.83 -9.74 12.07
CA PRO A 24 11.37 -10.86 11.25
C PRO A 24 9.86 -10.80 10.99
N ARG A 25 9.10 -10.06 11.81
CA ARG A 25 7.66 -9.84 11.59
C ARG A 25 7.37 -9.10 10.30
N LYS A 26 8.31 -8.30 9.77
CA LYS A 26 8.16 -7.59 8.48
C LYS A 26 8.11 -8.53 7.27
N VAL A 27 8.53 -9.78 7.42
CA VAL A 27 8.38 -10.82 6.39
C VAL A 27 6.92 -11.27 6.31
N VAL A 28 6.21 -11.28 7.43
CA VAL A 28 4.85 -11.81 7.56
C VAL A 28 3.79 -10.73 7.45
N PHE A 29 4.02 -9.57 8.07
CA PHE A 29 3.04 -8.50 8.19
C PHE A 29 3.54 -7.23 7.48
N PRO A 30 2.70 -6.59 6.65
CA PRO A 30 3.00 -5.25 6.17
C PRO A 30 2.95 -4.25 7.34
N THR A 31 3.71 -3.16 7.21
CA THR A 31 3.81 -2.10 8.22
C THR A 31 3.26 -0.80 7.63
N ASP A 32 2.46 -0.08 8.41
CA ASP A 32 2.00 1.26 8.06
C ASP A 32 3.09 2.33 8.22
N SER A 33 2.79 3.57 7.86
CA SER A 33 3.73 4.69 7.98
C SER A 33 4.07 5.07 9.43
N GLU A 34 3.29 4.62 10.41
CA GLU A 34 3.54 4.86 11.84
C GLU A 34 4.34 3.72 12.49
N GLY A 35 4.61 2.63 11.77
CA GLY A 35 5.37 1.49 12.25
C GLY A 35 4.52 0.36 12.83
N HIS A 36 3.19 0.42 12.73
CA HIS A 36 2.30 -0.64 13.19
C HIS A 36 2.19 -1.76 12.15
N PHE A 37 2.16 -3.01 12.64
CA PHE A 37 1.93 -4.18 11.80
C PHE A 37 0.43 -4.37 11.54
N CYS A 38 0.04 -4.47 10.28
CA CYS A 38 -1.36 -4.70 9.91
C CYS A 38 -1.77 -6.14 10.24
N GLY A 39 -2.79 -6.32 11.08
CA GLY A 39 -3.32 -7.63 11.44
C GLY A 39 -2.52 -8.40 12.50
N GLN A 40 -1.54 -7.76 13.15
CA GLN A 40 -0.85 -8.37 14.28
C GLN A 40 -1.75 -8.34 15.53
N LYS A 41 -1.86 -9.47 16.24
CA LYS A 41 -2.62 -9.54 17.49
C LYS A 41 -2.05 -8.64 18.57
N GLY A 42 -2.93 -7.98 19.34
CA GLY A 42 -2.53 -7.09 20.43
C GLY A 42 -2.04 -5.70 19.97
N THR A 43 -2.24 -5.33 18.70
CA THR A 43 -2.00 -3.97 18.21
C THR A 43 -3.33 -3.25 17.93
N PRO A 44 -3.36 -1.91 17.85
CA PRO A 44 -4.55 -1.16 17.44
C PRO A 44 -5.05 -1.54 16.02
N THR A 45 -4.17 -2.13 15.22
CA THR A 45 -4.39 -2.57 13.84
C THR A 45 -4.70 -4.07 13.71
N GLU A 46 -4.98 -4.77 14.81
CA GLU A 46 -5.30 -6.21 14.82
C GLU A 46 -6.44 -6.57 13.86
N ASN A 47 -7.50 -5.76 13.83
CA ASN A 47 -8.66 -5.96 12.93
C ASN A 47 -8.46 -5.36 11.53
N LYS A 48 -7.27 -4.82 11.24
CA LYS A 48 -6.93 -4.14 9.98
C LYS A 48 -5.73 -4.82 9.36
N SER A 49 -5.96 -5.93 8.66
CA SER A 49 -4.90 -6.83 8.18
C SER A 49 -4.36 -6.49 6.79
N ILE A 50 -4.87 -5.45 6.13
CA ILE A 50 -4.52 -5.10 4.75
C ILE A 50 -3.90 -3.70 4.73
N LEU A 51 -2.80 -3.52 4.01
CA LEU A 51 -2.14 -2.24 3.85
C LEU A 51 -2.70 -1.48 2.63
N PHE A 52 -3.03 -0.21 2.82
CA PHE A 52 -3.55 0.69 1.80
C PHE A 52 -2.57 1.84 1.54
N TYR A 53 -2.35 2.15 0.26
CA TYR A 53 -1.50 3.25 -0.19
C TYR A 53 -2.36 4.47 -0.52
N PHE A 54 -2.02 5.65 0.03
CA PHE A 54 -2.77 6.87 -0.26
C PHE A 54 -2.65 7.29 -1.73
N ASN A 55 -1.47 7.13 -2.32
CA ASN A 55 -1.25 7.43 -3.72
C ASN A 55 -0.25 6.47 -4.37
N LEU A 56 -0.78 5.46 -5.07
CA LEU A 56 0.02 4.46 -5.76
C LEU A 56 0.89 5.04 -6.90
N PHE A 57 0.51 6.18 -7.49
CA PHE A 57 1.35 6.84 -8.50
C PHE A 57 2.68 7.35 -7.93
N SER A 58 2.76 7.60 -6.62
CA SER A 58 4.02 8.01 -6.00
C SER A 58 5.04 6.86 -5.97
N CYS A 59 4.60 5.61 -6.13
CA CYS A 59 5.45 4.43 -6.16
C CYS A 59 6.26 4.25 -7.46
N THR A 60 5.99 5.02 -8.52
CA THR A 60 6.81 4.99 -9.76
C THR A 60 7.95 6.01 -9.73
N SER A 61 8.09 6.77 -8.65
CA SER A 61 9.17 7.74 -8.52
C SER A 61 10.53 7.05 -8.40
N PRO A 62 11.63 7.64 -8.94
CA PRO A 62 12.97 7.07 -8.82
C PRO A 62 13.41 6.82 -7.36
N SER A 63 12.86 7.60 -6.41
CA SER A 63 13.10 7.46 -4.98
C SER A 63 12.75 6.09 -4.43
N VAL A 64 11.79 5.38 -5.05
CA VAL A 64 11.38 4.04 -4.63
C VAL A 64 12.48 3.02 -4.91
N MET A 65 13.29 3.24 -5.95
CA MET A 65 14.42 2.38 -6.27
C MET A 65 15.55 2.51 -5.24
N VAL A 66 15.69 3.68 -4.61
CA VAL A 66 16.72 3.95 -3.59
C VAL A 66 16.28 3.42 -2.22
N ASN A 67 15.04 3.69 -1.82
CA ASN A 67 14.57 3.36 -0.46
C ASN A 67 13.83 2.02 -0.37
N LEU A 68 13.59 1.34 -1.50
CA LEU A 68 12.76 0.13 -1.62
C LEU A 68 11.35 0.32 -1.03
N GLN A 69 10.91 1.57 -0.87
CA GLN A 69 9.69 1.96 -0.17
C GLN A 69 8.98 3.05 -0.97
N CYS A 70 7.65 2.95 -1.08
CA CYS A 70 6.85 3.97 -1.73
C CYS A 70 6.79 5.24 -0.88
N PRO A 71 7.11 6.42 -1.43
CA PRO A 71 7.01 7.70 -0.73
C PRO A 71 5.55 8.19 -0.70
N THR A 72 4.69 7.43 -0.04
CA THR A 72 3.28 7.77 0.20
C THR A 72 2.88 7.25 1.57
N THR A 73 1.95 7.94 2.25
CA THR A 73 1.38 7.40 3.48
C THR A 73 0.71 6.07 3.20
N GLN A 74 0.98 5.14 4.10
CA GLN A 74 0.43 3.80 4.13
C GLN A 74 -0.32 3.64 5.45
N ILE A 75 -1.52 3.06 5.39
CA ILE A 75 -2.32 2.76 6.59
C ILE A 75 -2.81 1.32 6.55
N CYS A 76 -3.09 0.76 7.71
CA CYS A 76 -3.79 -0.51 7.81
C CYS A 76 -5.31 -0.29 7.68
N VAL A 77 -5.98 -1.11 6.88
CA VAL A 77 -7.43 -1.16 6.68
C VAL A 77 -7.96 -2.58 6.83
N SER A 78 -9.25 -2.71 7.18
CA SER A 78 -9.93 -4.00 7.28
C SER A 78 -10.37 -4.54 5.91
N LYS A 79 -10.74 -3.65 4.98
CA LYS A 79 -11.19 -3.99 3.63
C LYS A 79 -10.64 -2.97 2.63
N CYS A 80 -10.31 -3.44 1.42
CA CYS A 80 -9.95 -2.55 0.33
C CYS A 80 -11.15 -1.75 -0.17
N PRO A 81 -10.94 -0.53 -0.68
CA PRO A 81 -12.00 0.27 -1.25
C PRO A 81 -12.65 -0.42 -2.45
N GLU A 82 -13.98 -0.42 -2.54
CA GLU A 82 -14.75 -1.06 -3.62
C GLU A 82 -15.28 -0.06 -4.66
N LYS A 83 -15.14 1.24 -4.39
CA LYS A 83 -15.69 2.32 -5.21
C LYS A 83 -14.66 3.43 -5.39
N PHE A 84 -14.76 4.11 -6.52
CA PHE A 84 -13.98 5.31 -6.79
C PHE A 84 -14.59 6.51 -6.07
N LEU A 85 -13.82 7.21 -5.24
CA LEU A 85 -14.22 8.47 -4.60
C LEU A 85 -13.04 9.45 -4.56
N THR A 86 -13.35 10.74 -4.52
CA THR A 86 -12.36 11.80 -4.30
C THR A 86 -12.68 12.55 -3.01
N TYR A 87 -11.66 13.05 -2.33
CA TYR A 87 -11.85 13.83 -1.10
C TYR A 87 -12.83 14.98 -1.34
N VAL A 88 -12.57 15.78 -2.38
CA VAL A 88 -13.40 16.92 -2.76
C VAL A 88 -14.85 16.50 -3.08
N GLY A 89 -15.04 15.40 -3.82
CA GLY A 89 -16.36 14.88 -4.17
C GLY A 89 -17.16 14.35 -2.97
N THR A 90 -16.49 13.94 -1.89
CA THR A 90 -17.14 13.48 -0.64
C THR A 90 -17.32 14.60 0.38
N GLN A 91 -16.39 15.57 0.42
CA GLN A 91 -16.39 16.69 1.36
C GLN A 91 -17.52 17.69 1.07
N PHE A 92 -17.68 18.12 -0.19
CA PHE A 92 -18.71 19.10 -0.56
C PHE A 92 -20.14 18.68 -0.20
N PRO A 93 -20.59 17.44 -0.51
CA PRO A 93 -21.93 17.00 -0.13
C PRO A 93 -22.05 16.48 1.30
N TYR A 94 -21.01 16.53 2.16
CA TYR A 94 -21.02 15.91 3.49
C TYR A 94 -22.25 16.26 4.34
N ARG A 95 -22.71 17.52 4.26
CA ARG A 95 -23.91 17.99 4.98
C ARG A 95 -25.20 17.28 4.53
N LYS A 96 -25.24 16.76 3.31
CA LYS A 96 -26.37 16.06 2.67
C LYS A 96 -26.19 14.53 2.65
N ASP A 97 -24.98 14.05 2.42
CA ASP A 97 -24.64 12.63 2.37
C ASP A 97 -23.49 12.31 3.36
N LYS A 98 -23.88 12.00 4.59
CA LYS A 98 -22.95 11.55 5.64
C LYS A 98 -22.40 10.16 5.38
N GLY A 99 -23.12 9.33 4.61
CA GLY A 99 -22.75 7.93 4.36
C GLY A 99 -21.48 7.82 3.51
N SER A 100 -21.40 8.62 2.45
CA SER A 100 -20.22 8.69 1.57
C SER A 100 -18.95 9.09 2.34
N TRP A 101 -19.04 10.09 3.22
CA TRP A 101 -17.91 10.46 4.09
C TRP A 101 -17.56 9.37 5.11
N THR A 102 -18.56 8.74 5.74
CA THR A 102 -18.33 7.66 6.71
C THR A 102 -17.62 6.46 6.09
N TYR A 103 -17.87 6.20 4.81
CA TYR A 103 -17.12 5.21 4.04
C TYR A 103 -15.70 5.70 3.72
N PHE A 104 -15.56 6.95 3.24
CA PHE A 104 -14.27 7.52 2.87
C PHE A 104 -13.30 7.65 4.05
N SER A 105 -13.78 8.08 5.23
CA SER A 105 -12.94 8.32 6.41
C SER A 105 -12.26 7.06 6.93
N GLN A 106 -12.75 5.86 6.59
CA GLN A 106 -12.11 4.58 6.92
C GLN A 106 -10.71 4.46 6.29
N PHE A 107 -10.44 5.20 5.21
CA PHE A 107 -9.17 5.21 4.50
C PHE A 107 -8.26 6.39 4.93
N CYS A 108 -8.63 7.16 5.94
CA CYS A 108 -7.78 8.17 6.56
C CYS A 108 -6.98 7.58 7.74
N LYS A 109 -5.91 8.26 8.17
CA LYS A 109 -5.12 7.89 9.37
C LYS A 109 -6.04 7.72 10.60
N SER A 110 -6.93 8.69 10.80
CA SER A 110 -8.00 8.61 11.80
C SER A 110 -9.35 8.42 11.13
N SER A 111 -10.06 7.36 11.51
CA SER A 111 -11.42 7.09 11.02
C SER A 111 -12.45 8.14 11.45
N PHE A 112 -12.08 9.01 12.40
CA PHE A 112 -12.85 10.15 12.89
C PHE A 112 -12.40 11.50 12.31
N ALA A 113 -11.62 11.48 11.23
CA ALA A 113 -11.23 12.71 10.54
C ALA A 113 -12.48 13.55 10.23
N LYS A 114 -12.46 14.82 10.64
CA LYS A 114 -13.54 15.75 10.37
C LYS A 114 -13.36 16.31 8.96
N PRO A 115 -14.43 16.43 8.16
CA PRO A 115 -14.37 17.01 6.82
C PRO A 115 -14.20 18.52 6.82
N GLU A 116 -13.94 19.14 7.97
CA GLU A 116 -13.80 20.60 8.12
C GLU A 116 -12.41 21.10 7.73
N LYS A 117 -11.42 20.21 7.57
CA LYS A 117 -10.08 20.59 7.08
C LYS A 117 -10.14 21.00 5.61
N THR A 118 -9.47 22.10 5.27
CA THR A 118 -9.28 22.51 3.87
C THR A 118 -8.48 21.46 3.12
N LEU A 119 -8.66 21.36 1.79
CA LEU A 119 -7.90 20.41 0.95
C LEU A 119 -6.38 20.61 1.15
N SER A 120 -5.90 21.86 1.20
CA SER A 120 -4.48 22.15 1.38
C SER A 120 -3.94 21.65 2.73
N GLN A 121 -4.67 21.86 3.83
CA GLN A 121 -4.27 21.34 5.14
C GLN A 121 -4.27 19.81 5.17
N MET A 122 -5.30 19.18 4.58
CA MET A 122 -5.38 17.73 4.48
C MET A 122 -4.20 17.14 3.69
N ILE A 123 -3.79 17.78 2.60
CA ILE A 123 -2.62 17.37 1.80
C ILE A 123 -1.33 17.55 2.59
N MET A 124 -1.18 18.65 3.33
CA MET A 124 0.02 18.92 4.14
C MET A 124 0.17 17.93 5.30
N ASP A 125 -0.92 17.62 5.99
CA ASP A 125 -0.94 16.69 7.14
C ASP A 125 -0.89 15.21 6.68
N ASP A 126 -1.14 14.96 5.39
CA ASP A 126 -1.29 13.64 4.78
C ASP A 126 -2.27 12.76 5.59
N ASP A 127 -3.37 13.37 6.02
CA ASP A 127 -4.35 12.74 6.94
C ASP A 127 -5.26 11.75 6.23
N CYS A 128 -5.60 12.06 4.98
CA CYS A 128 -6.50 11.29 4.14
C CYS A 128 -5.94 11.23 2.72
N PRO A 129 -6.26 10.16 1.95
CA PRO A 129 -5.97 10.14 0.53
C PRO A 129 -6.78 11.23 -0.19
N THR A 130 -6.28 11.73 -1.31
CA THR A 130 -7.03 12.65 -2.17
C THR A 130 -8.01 11.94 -3.09
N VAL A 131 -7.70 10.70 -3.46
CA VAL A 131 -8.50 9.82 -4.31
C VAL A 131 -8.37 8.38 -3.82
N ILE A 132 -9.48 7.63 -3.86
CA ILE A 132 -9.49 6.18 -3.63
C ILE A 132 -9.96 5.47 -4.89
N PHE A 133 -9.29 4.39 -5.24
CA PHE A 133 -9.60 3.56 -6.40
C PHE A 133 -10.23 2.25 -5.94
N PRO A 134 -11.25 1.72 -6.64
CA PRO A 134 -11.72 0.36 -6.39
C PRO A 134 -10.53 -0.59 -6.50
N SER A 135 -10.36 -1.44 -5.50
CA SER A 135 -9.14 -2.24 -5.27
C SER A 135 -9.48 -3.62 -4.71
N ARG A 136 -8.58 -4.57 -4.93
CA ARG A 136 -8.64 -5.92 -4.36
C ARG A 136 -7.40 -6.21 -3.50
N PRO A 137 -7.53 -7.06 -2.47
CA PRO A 137 -6.39 -7.48 -1.68
C PRO A 137 -5.49 -8.42 -2.49
N LEU A 138 -4.19 -8.12 -2.52
CA LEU A 138 -3.12 -8.96 -3.05
C LEU A 138 -1.90 -8.82 -2.13
N LEU A 139 -1.38 -9.93 -1.61
CA LEU A 139 -0.24 -9.94 -0.66
C LEU A 139 -0.45 -8.98 0.55
N GLN A 140 -1.64 -9.05 1.15
CA GLN A 140 -2.09 -8.16 2.25
C GLN A 140 -1.98 -6.66 1.93
N ARG A 141 -2.06 -6.29 0.65
CA ARG A 141 -2.05 -4.90 0.19
C ARG A 141 -3.21 -4.64 -0.76
N CYS A 142 -3.75 -3.44 -0.78
CA CYS A 142 -4.75 -3.06 -1.76
C CYS A 142 -4.10 -2.66 -3.09
N PHE A 143 -4.49 -3.35 -4.15
CA PHE A 143 -4.13 -3.01 -5.53
C PHE A 143 -5.39 -2.67 -6.34
N PRO A 144 -5.34 -1.69 -7.25
CA PRO A 144 -6.52 -1.31 -8.04
C PRO A 144 -7.13 -2.50 -8.78
N ASP A 145 -8.46 -2.54 -8.83
CA ASP A 145 -9.22 -3.58 -9.52
C ASP A 145 -9.29 -3.26 -11.00
N PHE A 146 -8.31 -3.77 -11.74
CA PHE A 146 -8.20 -3.59 -13.18
C PHE A 146 -9.14 -4.55 -13.91
N SER A 147 -9.88 -4.02 -14.87
CA SER A 147 -10.78 -4.80 -15.72
C SER A 147 -10.72 -4.32 -17.16
N PHE A 148 -11.04 -5.19 -18.11
CA PHE A 148 -11.12 -4.84 -19.52
C PHE A 148 -12.58 -4.67 -19.91
N VAL A 149 -12.93 -3.48 -20.41
CA VAL A 149 -14.24 -3.18 -20.99
C VAL A 149 -14.02 -2.87 -22.47
N ASN A 150 -14.60 -3.67 -23.36
CA ASN A 150 -14.41 -3.56 -24.81
C ASN A 150 -12.93 -3.48 -25.23
N GLY A 151 -12.08 -4.32 -24.65
CA GLY A 151 -10.65 -4.36 -24.92
C GLY A 151 -9.84 -3.20 -24.32
N THR A 152 -10.47 -2.26 -23.62
CA THR A 152 -9.80 -1.13 -22.98
C THR A 152 -9.61 -1.39 -21.50
N LEU A 153 -8.40 -1.13 -20.99
CA LEU A 153 -8.08 -1.25 -19.57
C LEU A 153 -8.80 -0.15 -18.77
N THR A 154 -9.53 -0.55 -17.73
CA THR A 154 -10.30 0.34 -16.87
C THR A 154 -10.11 0.00 -15.39
N VAL A 155 -10.42 0.98 -14.54
CA VAL A 155 -10.57 0.82 -13.09
C VAL A 155 -11.92 1.42 -12.72
N GLY A 156 -12.85 0.59 -12.23
CA GLY A 156 -14.22 1.03 -11.94
C GLY A 156 -14.94 1.68 -13.13
N ASN A 157 -14.87 1.05 -14.31
CA ASN A 157 -15.44 1.54 -15.58
C ASN A 157 -14.88 2.87 -16.10
N LYS A 158 -13.74 3.34 -15.56
CA LYS A 158 -13.04 4.55 -16.04
C LYS A 158 -11.67 4.21 -16.58
N THR A 159 -11.27 4.91 -17.64
CA THR A 159 -9.94 4.80 -18.26
C THR A 159 -8.99 5.91 -17.81
N VAL A 160 -9.55 7.03 -17.36
CA VAL A 160 -8.85 8.27 -17.01
C VAL A 160 -9.42 8.86 -15.73
N PHE A 161 -8.56 9.37 -14.86
CA PHE A 161 -8.92 9.85 -13.53
C PHE A 161 -7.86 10.82 -12.99
N GLU A 162 -8.27 11.66 -12.03
CA GLU A 162 -7.37 12.53 -11.29
C GLU A 162 -6.47 11.72 -10.36
N ASP A 163 -5.17 12.02 -10.34
CA ASP A 163 -4.17 11.39 -9.47
C ASP A 163 -4.13 11.97 -8.05
N GLY A 164 -4.99 12.95 -7.79
CA GLY A 164 -5.09 13.62 -6.52
C GLY A 164 -3.98 14.65 -6.25
N LYS A 165 -3.12 14.94 -7.23
CA LYS A 165 -2.18 16.07 -7.25
C LYS A 165 -2.56 17.12 -8.31
N GLY A 166 -3.78 17.03 -8.84
CA GLY A 166 -4.30 17.92 -9.89
C GLY A 166 -3.85 17.56 -11.30
N SER A 167 -3.31 16.35 -11.50
CA SER A 167 -3.00 15.83 -12.83
C SER A 167 -3.92 14.68 -13.18
N THR A 168 -4.31 14.62 -14.45
CA THR A 168 -5.10 13.54 -15.00
C THR A 168 -4.19 12.41 -15.48
N ARG A 169 -4.47 11.17 -15.06
CA ARG A 169 -3.70 9.96 -15.38
C ARG A 169 -4.61 8.88 -15.96
N ASN A 170 -4.03 7.95 -16.71
CA ASN A 170 -4.76 6.82 -17.29
C ASN A 170 -4.56 5.51 -16.50
N ALA A 171 -5.44 4.53 -16.77
CA ALA A 171 -5.40 3.22 -16.15
C ALA A 171 -4.10 2.44 -16.44
N THR A 172 -3.45 2.68 -17.58
CA THR A 172 -2.19 2.04 -17.97
C THR A 172 -1.03 2.50 -17.08
N GLU A 173 -0.94 3.79 -16.78
CA GLU A 173 0.04 4.36 -15.85
C GLU A 173 -0.17 3.81 -14.44
N LEU A 174 -1.43 3.72 -13.98
CA LEU A 174 -1.73 3.14 -12.68
C LEU A 174 -1.37 1.64 -12.62
N ARG A 175 -1.58 0.89 -13.70
CA ARG A 175 -1.15 -0.51 -13.80
C ARG A 175 0.36 -0.64 -13.77
N ALA A 176 1.10 0.25 -14.42
CA ALA A 176 2.55 0.26 -14.36
C ALA A 176 3.06 0.48 -12.93
N ALA A 177 2.44 1.41 -12.19
CA ALA A 177 2.72 1.65 -10.77
C ALA A 177 2.45 0.42 -9.91
N ALA A 178 1.26 -0.16 -10.06
CA ALA A 178 0.87 -1.39 -9.38
C ALA A 178 1.86 -2.55 -9.66
N LYS A 179 2.22 -2.74 -10.93
CA LYS A 179 3.16 -3.79 -11.34
C LYS A 179 4.55 -3.56 -10.78
N TYR A 180 5.01 -2.32 -10.68
CA TYR A 180 6.31 -1.99 -10.08
C TYR A 180 6.36 -2.36 -8.59
N VAL A 181 5.34 -1.96 -7.82
CA VAL A 181 5.23 -2.34 -6.40
C VAL A 181 5.15 -3.86 -6.26
N CYS A 182 4.28 -4.51 -7.04
CA CYS A 182 4.13 -5.95 -7.04
C CYS A 182 5.46 -6.68 -7.33
N LYS A 183 6.25 -6.19 -8.29
CA LYS A 183 7.58 -6.75 -8.59
C LYS A 183 8.55 -6.62 -7.41
N ILE A 184 8.58 -5.49 -6.71
CA ILE A 184 9.44 -5.31 -5.52
C ILE A 184 9.02 -6.28 -4.41
N LEU A 185 7.71 -6.49 -4.24
CA LEU A 185 7.20 -7.42 -3.24
C LEU A 185 7.57 -8.87 -3.55
N ILE A 186 7.51 -9.26 -4.82
CA ILE A 186 7.67 -10.65 -5.24
C ILE A 186 9.10 -11.00 -5.66
N SER A 187 9.96 -10.02 -5.96
CA SER A 187 11.40 -10.28 -6.15
C SER A 187 12.04 -10.98 -4.94
N SER A 188 11.42 -10.83 -3.77
CA SER A 188 11.80 -11.54 -2.54
C SER A 188 11.34 -13.01 -2.48
N PHE A 189 10.40 -13.43 -3.36
CA PHE A 189 9.71 -14.73 -3.30
C PHE A 189 9.70 -15.54 -4.62
N GLY A 190 10.33 -15.05 -5.70
CA GLY A 190 10.50 -15.82 -6.95
C GLY A 190 9.23 -16.03 -7.80
N ALA A 191 8.10 -15.43 -7.45
CA ALA A 191 6.80 -15.69 -8.10
C ALA A 191 6.38 -14.61 -9.14
N SER A 192 7.18 -14.41 -10.19
CA SER A 192 6.95 -13.32 -11.18
C SER A 192 5.59 -13.37 -11.90
N HIS A 193 4.91 -14.53 -11.92
CA HIS A 193 3.64 -14.75 -12.61
C HIS A 193 2.39 -14.22 -11.88
N TYR A 194 2.50 -13.70 -10.66
CA TYR A 194 1.34 -13.23 -9.88
C TYR A 194 0.99 -11.74 -10.06
N CYS A 195 1.72 -10.99 -10.90
CA CYS A 195 1.46 -9.56 -11.08
C CYS A 195 0.51 -9.26 -12.25
N ILE A 196 -0.68 -8.75 -11.88
CA ILE A 196 -1.66 -7.91 -12.60
C ILE A 196 -1.37 -7.59 -14.08
#